data_AF-A0A6A9TBN3-F1
#
_entry.id   AF-A0A6A9TBN3-F1
#
_cell.length_a   1.000
_cell.length_b   1.000
_cell.length_c   1.000
_cell.angle_alpha   90.00
_cell.angle_beta   90.00
_cell.angle_gamma   90.00
#
_symmetry.space_group_name_H-M   'P 1'
#
loop_
_entity.id
_entity.type
_entity.pdbx_description
1 polymer ?
#
loop_
_entity_poly.entity_id
_entity_poly.type
_entity_poly.pdbx_seq_one_letter_code
_entity_poly.pdbx_strand_id
1 'polypeptide(L)'
;MSTALTGSIDTYEWDLDGDGTFEATGQDVRTTFDSAGTHEVTLRATSTEGVTDTETTSVQVGDPAAISVASLSTPANATAGNVTVVANVSNTGDRRGSTTLDLRVGNRTVETDTVSVAGGGTDRVALTTDLEPGNYTVSVAGSGTVATGWVSVGPADRPQVPSGVGPATDPDGDGQLEDVNGDGQAGLFDALTYYNERNSDVVQNNPSAFDFDGNGQAGTLFDALALFNDISD
;
A
#
# COMPACT_ATOMS: atom_id res chain seq x y z
N MET A 1 -24.33 21.68 45.21
CA MET A 1 -24.24 21.76 46.68
C MET A 1 -24.29 20.31 47.17
N SER A 2 -23.14 19.67 47.38
CA SER A 2 -23.08 18.35 48.02
C SER A 2 -23.08 18.57 49.53
N THR A 3 -24.07 18.01 50.21
CA THR A 3 -24.05 17.88 51.67
C THR A 3 -23.08 16.74 51.98
N ALA A 4 -21.93 17.07 52.57
CA ALA A 4 -20.94 16.08 52.98
C ALA A 4 -21.61 14.95 53.79
N LEU A 5 -21.45 13.71 53.31
CA LEU A 5 -21.82 12.50 54.03
C LEU A 5 -21.06 12.47 55.36
N THR A 6 -21.79 12.56 56.48
CA THR A 6 -21.24 12.30 57.81
C THR A 6 -21.49 10.83 58.16
N GLY A 7 -20.47 10.12 58.68
CA GLY A 7 -20.56 8.70 59.04
C GLY A 7 -19.88 7.74 58.05
N SER A 8 -19.99 6.44 58.29
CA SER A 8 -19.51 5.39 57.36
C SER A 8 -20.52 5.19 56.23
N ILE A 9 -20.03 4.86 55.03
CA ILE A 9 -20.90 4.52 53.90
C ILE A 9 -21.41 3.08 54.08
N ASP A 10 -22.72 2.90 53.91
CA ASP A 10 -23.42 1.63 54.00
C ASP A 10 -23.59 1.00 52.61
N THR A 11 -24.05 1.77 51.62
CA THR A 11 -24.30 1.28 50.26
C THR A 11 -23.74 2.18 49.17
N TYR A 12 -23.39 1.56 48.05
CA TYR A 12 -23.03 2.19 46.79
C TYR A 12 -23.94 1.60 45.71
N GLU A 13 -24.62 2.46 44.97
CA GLU A 13 -25.50 2.13 43.86
C GLU A 13 -25.06 2.93 42.64
N TRP A 14 -25.03 2.30 41.46
CA TRP A 14 -24.58 2.89 40.22
C TRP A 14 -25.71 2.87 39.18
N ASP A 15 -26.00 4.03 38.62
CA ASP A 15 -26.72 4.24 37.37
C ASP A 15 -25.67 4.25 36.25
N LEU A 16 -25.70 3.24 35.39
CA LEU A 16 -24.67 3.01 34.37
C LEU A 16 -25.06 3.51 32.98
N ASP A 17 -26.34 3.84 32.76
CA ASP A 17 -26.85 4.31 31.46
C ASP A 17 -27.51 5.70 31.50
N GLY A 18 -27.59 6.30 32.69
CA GLY A 18 -28.09 7.66 32.92
C GLY A 18 -29.60 7.77 32.87
N ASP A 19 -30.34 6.66 32.99
CA ASP A 19 -31.81 6.67 32.93
C ASP A 19 -32.48 7.00 34.29
N GLY A 20 -31.69 7.11 35.35
CA GLY A 20 -32.11 7.40 36.72
C GLY A 20 -32.49 6.15 37.52
N THR A 21 -32.44 4.96 36.94
CA THR A 21 -32.44 3.69 37.66
C THR A 21 -31.02 3.30 38.05
N PHE A 22 -30.88 2.36 38.99
CA PHE A 22 -29.58 1.97 39.52
C PHE A 22 -29.40 0.47 39.29
N GLU A 23 -28.53 0.10 38.36
CA GLU A 23 -28.41 -1.26 37.83
C GLU A 23 -27.39 -2.10 38.61
N ALA A 24 -26.44 -1.44 39.29
CA ALA A 24 -25.33 -2.11 39.94
C ALA A 24 -25.08 -1.59 41.36
N THR A 25 -24.48 -2.45 42.19
CA THR A 25 -24.12 -2.13 43.57
C THR A 25 -22.69 -2.57 43.88
N GLY A 26 -22.04 -1.85 44.79
CA GLY A 26 -20.69 -2.15 45.26
C GLY A 26 -19.73 -0.98 45.08
N GLN A 27 -18.63 -1.00 45.82
CA GLN A 27 -17.64 0.08 45.78
C GLN A 27 -16.93 0.15 44.42
N ASP A 28 -16.70 -1.00 43.79
CA ASP A 28 -16.11 -1.13 42.46
C ASP A 28 -17.09 -1.88 41.53
N VAL A 29 -17.40 -1.30 40.38
CA VAL A 29 -18.25 -1.90 39.34
C VAL A 29 -17.49 -1.92 38.01
N ARG A 30 -17.73 -2.96 37.20
CA ARG A 30 -17.25 -3.03 35.81
C ARG A 30 -18.46 -3.06 34.88
N THR A 31 -18.39 -2.26 33.82
CA THR A 31 -19.41 -2.21 32.76
C THR A 31 -18.75 -2.11 31.39
N THR A 32 -19.53 -2.37 30.34
CA THR A 32 -19.15 -2.21 28.93
C THR A 32 -20.23 -1.44 28.20
N PHE A 33 -19.83 -0.54 27.31
CA PHE A 33 -20.74 0.23 26.47
C PHE A 33 -20.67 -0.30 25.04
N ASP A 34 -21.82 -0.70 24.50
CA ASP A 34 -21.90 -1.30 23.16
C ASP A 34 -21.91 -0.26 22.03
N SER A 35 -22.25 0.99 22.35
CA SER A 35 -22.28 2.10 21.41
C SER A 35 -21.23 3.16 21.76
N ALA A 36 -20.66 3.76 20.71
CA ALA A 36 -19.90 4.99 20.85
C ALA A 36 -20.81 6.14 21.29
N GLY A 37 -20.19 7.15 21.89
CA GLY A 37 -20.87 8.32 22.43
C GLY A 37 -20.47 8.65 23.86
N THR A 38 -21.12 9.66 24.40
CA THR A 38 -20.98 10.06 25.81
C THR A 38 -22.05 9.33 26.61
N HIS A 39 -21.61 8.57 27.61
CA HIS A 39 -22.47 7.89 28.57
C HIS A 39 -22.33 8.60 29.92
N GLU A 40 -23.46 8.95 30.54
CA GLU A 40 -23.46 9.48 31.90
C GLU A 40 -23.53 8.30 32.88
N VAL A 41 -22.67 8.33 33.89
CA VAL A 41 -22.64 7.33 34.96
C VAL A 41 -22.80 8.07 36.28
N THR A 42 -23.80 7.69 37.06
CA THR A 42 -24.09 8.31 38.35
C THR A 42 -23.86 7.32 39.48
N LEU A 43 -23.02 7.68 40.44
CA LEU A 43 -22.88 6.98 41.71
C LEU A 43 -23.80 7.62 42.74
N ARG A 44 -24.61 6.82 43.44
CA ARG A 44 -25.28 7.19 44.69
C ARG A 44 -24.63 6.44 45.86
N ALA A 45 -24.19 7.18 46.85
CA ALA A 45 -23.69 6.63 48.10
C ALA A 45 -24.64 6.95 49.25
N THR A 46 -24.92 5.96 50.10
CA THR A 46 -25.79 6.11 51.27
C THR A 46 -25.01 5.82 52.55
N SER A 47 -25.04 6.73 53.53
CA SER A 47 -24.43 6.51 54.84
C SER A 47 -25.26 5.57 55.71
N THR A 48 -24.67 5.03 56.78
CA THR A 48 -25.37 4.24 57.79
C THR A 48 -26.51 5.01 58.50
N GLU A 49 -26.55 6.33 58.36
CA GLU A 49 -27.58 7.22 58.91
C GLU A 49 -28.70 7.50 57.89
N GLY A 50 -28.63 6.90 56.70
CA GLY A 50 -29.59 7.06 55.61
C GLY A 50 -29.43 8.34 54.79
N VAL A 51 -28.32 9.07 54.95
CA VAL A 51 -28.01 10.27 54.14
C VAL A 51 -27.46 9.82 52.80
N THR A 52 -27.98 10.36 51.69
CA THR A 52 -27.52 10.05 50.33
C THR A 52 -26.80 11.24 49.69
N ASP A 53 -25.77 10.97 48.90
CA ASP A 53 -25.18 11.94 47.96
C ASP A 53 -24.98 11.28 46.59
N THR A 54 -24.97 12.07 45.52
CA THR A 54 -24.83 11.59 44.15
C THR A 54 -23.76 12.37 43.40
N GLU A 55 -22.92 11.67 42.63
CA GLU A 55 -21.96 12.28 41.73
C GLU A 55 -22.10 11.66 40.33
N THR A 56 -22.12 12.50 39.30
CA THR A 56 -22.23 12.06 37.90
C THR A 56 -20.93 12.35 37.16
N THR A 57 -20.45 11.38 36.39
CA THR A 57 -19.32 11.53 35.49
C THR A 57 -19.68 11.10 34.08
N SER A 58 -19.02 11.68 33.08
CA SER A 58 -19.21 11.31 31.68
C SER A 58 -18.08 10.39 31.21
N VAL A 59 -18.46 9.28 30.60
CA VAL A 59 -17.55 8.33 29.96
C VAL A 59 -17.69 8.48 28.45
N GLN A 60 -16.60 8.86 27.78
CA GLN A 60 -16.59 8.97 26.33
C GLN A 60 -16.06 7.69 25.69
N VAL A 61 -16.92 7.04 24.90
CA VAL A 61 -16.62 5.82 24.17
C VAL A 61 -16.47 6.17 22.70
N GLY A 62 -15.26 6.02 22.16
CA GLY A 62 -14.98 6.34 20.77
C GLY A 62 -15.47 5.27 19.79
N ASP A 63 -15.79 5.71 18.57
CA ASP A 63 -16.20 4.87 17.44
C ASP A 63 -15.16 3.78 17.14
N PRO A 64 -15.59 2.54 16.82
CA PRO A 64 -14.67 1.52 16.35
C PRO A 64 -14.01 1.96 15.04
N ALA A 65 -12.85 1.39 14.72
CA ALA A 65 -12.17 1.70 13.47
C ALA A 65 -13.07 1.37 12.27
N ALA A 66 -13.21 2.33 11.36
CA ALA A 66 -14.00 2.21 10.15
C ALA A 66 -13.10 2.56 8.97
N ILE A 67 -12.36 1.55 8.49
CA ILE A 67 -11.35 1.72 7.45
C ILE A 67 -11.97 1.53 6.06
N SER A 68 -11.59 2.40 5.13
CA SER A 68 -11.95 2.32 3.71
C SER A 68 -10.78 2.76 2.82
N VAL A 69 -10.69 2.16 1.63
CA VAL A 69 -9.86 2.66 0.54
C VAL A 69 -10.60 3.83 -0.12
N ALA A 70 -10.24 5.06 0.25
CA ALA A 70 -10.96 6.27 -0.14
C ALA A 70 -10.74 6.65 -1.61
N SER A 71 -9.52 6.48 -2.11
CA SER A 71 -9.19 6.76 -3.51
C SER A 71 -7.92 6.05 -3.95
N LEU A 72 -7.74 5.95 -5.26
CA LEU A 72 -6.54 5.42 -5.89
C LEU A 72 -5.96 6.47 -6.84
N SER A 73 -4.68 6.76 -6.71
CA SER A 73 -3.91 7.57 -7.64
C SER A 73 -3.06 6.65 -8.51
N THR A 74 -3.27 6.71 -9.81
CA THR A 74 -2.52 5.96 -10.80
C THR A 74 -1.78 6.90 -11.74
N PRO A 75 -0.61 6.50 -12.27
CA PRO A 75 -0.03 7.21 -13.39
C PRO A 75 -0.92 7.01 -14.63
N ALA A 76 -1.26 8.10 -15.32
CA ALA A 76 -2.06 8.00 -16.54
C ALA A 76 -1.33 7.21 -17.64
N ASN A 77 -0.01 7.42 -17.73
CA ASN A 77 0.89 6.70 -18.61
C ASN A 77 2.10 6.21 -17.81
N ALA A 78 2.56 4.99 -18.10
CA ALA A 78 3.76 4.39 -17.53
C ALA A 78 4.56 3.68 -18.63
N THR A 79 5.81 3.39 -18.33
CA THR A 79 6.70 2.56 -19.15
C THR A 79 6.64 1.12 -18.61
N ALA A 80 6.75 0.10 -19.46
CA ALA A 80 6.72 -1.29 -19.03
C ALA A 80 7.78 -1.60 -17.97
N GLY A 81 7.45 -2.54 -17.08
CA GLY A 81 8.20 -2.80 -15.86
C GLY A 81 7.45 -2.30 -14.62
N ASN A 82 8.19 -1.78 -13.64
CA ASN A 82 7.65 -1.52 -12.32
C ASN A 82 6.73 -0.28 -12.29
N VAL A 83 5.42 -0.52 -12.17
CA VAL A 83 4.40 0.52 -12.06
C VAL A 83 3.96 0.67 -10.61
N THR A 84 4.05 1.90 -10.08
CA THR A 84 3.56 2.24 -8.74
C THR A 84 2.18 2.89 -8.81
N VAL A 85 1.28 2.45 -7.93
CA VAL A 85 0.00 3.12 -7.65
C VAL A 85 -0.07 3.51 -6.18
N VAL A 86 -0.83 4.56 -5.84
CA VAL A 86 -0.93 5.04 -4.46
C VAL A 86 -2.38 5.03 -4.00
N ALA A 87 -2.69 4.17 -3.04
CA ALA A 87 -3.98 4.13 -2.38
C ALA A 87 -4.02 5.10 -1.19
N ASN A 88 -5.07 5.91 -1.11
CA ASN A 88 -5.37 6.69 0.09
C ASN A 88 -6.37 5.88 0.93
N VAL A 89 -5.96 5.52 2.14
CA VAL A 89 -6.76 4.71 3.08
C VAL A 89 -7.15 5.57 4.26
N SER A 90 -8.46 5.72 4.49
CA SER A 90 -9.00 6.54 5.57
C SER A 90 -9.58 5.67 6.67
N ASN A 91 -9.50 6.15 7.91
CA ASN A 91 -10.22 5.59 9.05
C ASN A 91 -11.11 6.66 9.65
N THR A 92 -12.43 6.51 9.53
CA THR A 92 -13.39 7.50 10.05
C THR A 92 -13.81 7.24 11.50
N GLY A 93 -13.37 6.13 12.10
CA GLY A 93 -13.60 5.85 13.52
C GLY A 93 -12.56 6.51 14.42
N ASP A 94 -12.73 6.42 15.73
CA ASP A 94 -11.82 7.04 16.71
C ASP A 94 -10.66 6.11 17.10
N ARG A 95 -10.86 4.80 16.98
CA ARG A 95 -9.83 3.81 17.31
C ARG A 95 -8.92 3.58 16.12
N ARG A 96 -7.63 3.35 16.39
CA ARG A 96 -6.70 2.81 15.39
C ARG A 96 -7.22 1.46 14.88
N GLY A 97 -7.14 1.27 13.57
CA GLY A 97 -7.45 -0.01 12.93
C GLY A 97 -6.31 -0.45 12.02
N SER A 98 -6.50 -1.61 11.39
CA SER A 98 -5.62 -2.12 10.33
C SER A 98 -6.46 -2.79 9.25
N THR A 99 -6.01 -2.71 8.00
CA THR A 99 -6.56 -3.48 6.88
C THR A 99 -5.44 -4.00 6.00
N THR A 100 -5.63 -5.19 5.44
CA THR A 100 -4.86 -5.66 4.30
C THR A 100 -5.44 -5.06 3.02
N LEU A 101 -4.57 -4.64 2.13
CA LEU A 101 -4.84 -4.09 0.82
C LEU A 101 -4.38 -5.11 -0.23
N ASP A 102 -5.26 -5.42 -1.17
CA ASP A 102 -4.94 -6.20 -2.36
C ASP A 102 -4.83 -5.26 -3.56
N LEU A 103 -3.63 -5.07 -4.13
CA LEU A 103 -3.50 -4.52 -5.46
C LEU A 103 -3.86 -5.60 -6.48
N ARG A 104 -4.76 -5.27 -7.40
CA ARG A 104 -5.28 -6.17 -8.43
C ARG A 104 -5.13 -5.57 -9.81
N VAL A 105 -4.73 -6.43 -10.76
CA VAL A 105 -4.73 -6.14 -12.20
C VAL A 105 -5.80 -7.04 -12.82
N GLY A 106 -6.87 -6.44 -13.33
CA GLY A 106 -8.10 -7.20 -13.63
C GLY A 106 -8.64 -7.91 -12.38
N ASN A 107 -8.80 -9.24 -12.45
CA ASN A 107 -9.31 -10.07 -11.35
C ASN A 107 -8.23 -10.74 -10.49
N ARG A 108 -6.94 -10.52 -10.78
CA ARG A 108 -5.82 -11.17 -10.09
C ARG A 108 -5.20 -10.21 -9.08
N THR A 109 -5.04 -10.65 -7.84
CA THR A 109 -4.19 -9.97 -6.85
C THR A 109 -2.72 -10.16 -7.23
N VAL A 110 -2.01 -9.05 -7.37
CA VAL A 110 -0.60 -9.01 -7.79
C VAL A 110 0.33 -8.60 -6.66
N GLU A 111 -0.17 -7.82 -5.70
CA GLU A 111 0.58 -7.38 -4.52
C GLU A 111 -0.38 -7.24 -3.32
N THR A 112 0.12 -7.48 -2.11
CA THR A 112 -0.64 -7.29 -0.88
C THR A 112 0.18 -6.54 0.15
N ASP A 113 -0.40 -5.55 0.81
CA ASP A 113 0.24 -4.82 1.91
C ASP A 113 -0.75 -4.60 3.06
N THR A 114 -0.26 -4.42 4.29
CA THR A 114 -1.12 -4.14 5.45
C THR A 114 -0.80 -2.78 6.03
N VAL A 115 -1.83 -1.96 6.20
CA VAL A 115 -1.71 -0.59 6.72
C VAL A 115 -2.51 -0.41 8.01
N SER A 116 -1.91 0.24 9.00
CA SER A 116 -2.59 0.63 10.23
C SER A 116 -2.79 2.14 10.32
N VAL A 117 -4.05 2.56 10.22
CA VAL A 117 -4.45 3.97 10.20
C VAL A 117 -5.00 4.37 11.58
N ALA A 118 -4.51 5.50 12.11
CA ALA A 118 -5.04 6.09 13.33
C ALA A 118 -6.53 6.49 13.17
N GLY A 119 -7.27 6.61 14.26
CA GLY A 119 -8.65 7.11 14.21
C GLY A 119 -8.73 8.54 13.66
N GLY A 120 -9.72 8.81 12.81
CA GLY A 120 -9.88 10.04 12.04
C GLY A 120 -8.77 10.30 11.01
N GLY A 121 -7.83 9.35 10.84
CA GLY A 121 -6.64 9.52 10.05
C GLY A 121 -6.79 9.10 8.59
N THR A 122 -5.78 9.42 7.78
CA THR A 122 -5.60 8.90 6.43
C THR A 122 -4.13 8.60 6.21
N ASP A 123 -3.84 7.45 5.61
CA ASP A 123 -2.49 7.07 5.18
C ASP A 123 -2.46 6.84 3.67
N ARG A 124 -1.27 6.98 3.09
CA ARG A 124 -1.01 6.74 1.68
C ARG A 124 -0.12 5.52 1.56
N VAL A 125 -0.57 4.51 0.80
CA VAL A 125 0.17 3.26 0.59
C VAL A 125 0.55 3.16 -0.87
N ALA A 126 1.85 3.06 -1.14
CA ALA A 126 2.37 2.81 -2.48
C ALA A 126 2.47 1.30 -2.69
N LEU A 127 1.79 0.79 -3.71
CA LEU A 127 1.87 -0.61 -4.13
C LEU A 127 2.43 -0.66 -5.54
N THR A 128 3.30 -1.62 -5.81
CA THR A 128 3.96 -1.77 -7.11
C THR A 128 3.59 -3.09 -7.76
N THR A 129 3.61 -3.10 -9.10
CA THR A 129 3.43 -4.30 -9.90
C THR A 129 4.19 -4.12 -11.21
N ASP A 130 4.77 -5.21 -11.72
CA ASP A 130 5.37 -5.20 -13.05
C ASP A 130 4.28 -5.40 -14.12
N LEU A 131 4.24 -4.51 -15.10
CA LEU A 131 3.27 -4.54 -16.20
C LEU A 131 3.98 -4.51 -17.55
N GLU A 132 3.54 -5.38 -18.45
CA GLU A 132 3.91 -5.35 -19.87
C GLU A 132 3.17 -4.21 -20.60
N PRO A 133 3.60 -3.84 -21.82
CA PRO A 133 2.89 -2.85 -22.63
C PRO A 133 1.41 -3.23 -22.83
N GLY A 134 0.51 -2.29 -22.55
CA GLY A 134 -0.92 -2.54 -22.60
C GLY A 134 -1.75 -1.53 -21.81
N ASN A 135 -3.07 -1.68 -21.87
CA ASN A 135 -4.00 -0.85 -21.11
C ASN A 135 -4.61 -1.66 -19.97
N TYR A 136 -4.47 -1.17 -18.74
CA TYR A 136 -4.90 -1.89 -17.55
C TYR A 136 -5.90 -1.08 -16.74
N THR A 137 -6.93 -1.77 -16.28
CA THR A 137 -7.66 -1.35 -15.09
C THR A 137 -7.00 -1.98 -13.87
N VAL A 138 -6.54 -1.14 -12.96
CA VAL A 138 -5.97 -1.55 -11.67
C VAL A 138 -6.93 -1.19 -10.55
N SER A 139 -6.93 -1.97 -9.48
CA SER A 139 -7.75 -1.68 -8.31
C SER A 139 -7.04 -2.04 -7.01
N VAL A 140 -7.34 -1.30 -5.96
CA VAL A 140 -6.90 -1.63 -4.59
C VAL A 140 -8.14 -1.92 -3.76
N ALA A 141 -8.20 -3.12 -3.21
CA ALA A 141 -9.31 -3.60 -2.38
C ALA A 141 -8.88 -3.74 -0.92
N GLY A 142 -9.70 -3.30 0.02
CA GLY A 142 -9.44 -3.44 1.46
C GLY A 142 -10.66 -3.11 2.29
N SER A 143 -10.88 -3.83 3.39
CA SER A 143 -12.00 -3.58 4.32
C SER A 143 -13.38 -3.50 3.62
N GLY A 144 -13.62 -4.36 2.63
CA GLY A 144 -14.87 -4.39 1.85
C GLY A 144 -15.06 -3.25 0.85
N THR A 145 -14.09 -2.34 0.73
CA THR A 145 -14.09 -1.23 -0.23
C THR A 145 -13.07 -1.45 -1.34
N VAL A 146 -13.32 -0.86 -2.51
CA VAL A 146 -12.45 -0.94 -3.69
C VAL A 146 -12.33 0.44 -4.32
N ALA A 147 -11.10 0.85 -4.60
CA ALA A 147 -10.82 1.99 -5.47
C ALA A 147 -10.16 1.50 -6.77
N THR A 148 -10.58 2.05 -7.91
CA THR A 148 -10.11 1.65 -9.24
C THR A 148 -9.44 2.81 -9.96
N GLY A 149 -8.46 2.51 -10.81
CA GLY A 149 -7.79 3.47 -11.67
C GLY A 149 -7.39 2.84 -13.00
N TRP A 150 -7.00 3.69 -13.95
CA TRP A 150 -6.55 3.28 -15.26
C TRP A 150 -5.07 3.62 -15.43
N VAL A 151 -4.35 2.75 -16.12
CA VAL A 151 -2.94 2.93 -16.51
C VAL A 151 -2.77 2.49 -17.96
N SER A 152 -2.22 3.36 -18.80
CA SER A 152 -1.70 2.99 -20.12
C SER A 152 -0.21 2.74 -20.00
N VAL A 153 0.26 1.54 -20.31
CA VAL A 153 1.66 1.14 -20.23
C VAL A 153 2.22 1.06 -21.65
N GLY A 154 3.21 1.89 -21.95
CA GLY A 154 3.98 1.85 -23.19
C GLY A 154 5.12 0.81 -23.14
N PRO A 155 5.78 0.52 -24.28
CA PRO A 155 7.01 -0.26 -24.31
C PRO A 155 8.05 0.30 -23.34
N ALA A 156 8.91 -0.57 -22.82
CA ALA A 156 10.08 -0.13 -22.07
C ALA A 156 10.90 0.85 -22.92
N ASP A 157 11.41 1.93 -22.33
CA ASP A 157 12.37 2.80 -22.99
C ASP A 157 13.67 2.00 -23.15
N ARG A 158 13.88 1.44 -24.34
CA ARG A 158 15.09 0.66 -24.64
C ARG A 158 16.16 1.55 -25.27
N PRO A 159 17.45 1.30 -25.01
CA PRO A 159 18.54 2.04 -25.62
C PRO A 159 18.54 1.87 -27.14
N GLN A 160 18.78 2.96 -27.88
CA GLN A 160 18.97 2.94 -29.34
C GLN A 160 20.40 3.36 -29.66
N VAL A 161 21.16 2.49 -30.32
CA VAL A 161 22.51 2.83 -30.80
C VAL A 161 22.47 3.83 -31.96
N PRO A 162 23.50 4.67 -32.16
CA PRO A 162 23.48 5.75 -33.17
C PRO A 162 23.18 5.31 -34.60
N SER A 163 23.60 4.11 -34.99
CA SER A 163 23.37 3.52 -36.32
C SER A 163 22.12 2.65 -36.41
N GLY A 164 21.40 2.44 -35.30
CA GLY A 164 20.22 1.59 -35.22
C GLY A 164 18.99 2.20 -35.90
N VAL A 165 18.14 1.36 -36.48
CA VAL A 165 16.88 1.74 -37.12
C VAL A 165 15.73 1.88 -36.11
N GLY A 166 15.91 1.37 -34.90
CA GLY A 166 15.01 1.49 -33.76
C GLY A 166 15.72 1.23 -32.42
N PRO A 167 15.00 1.30 -31.29
CA PRO A 167 15.51 0.85 -30.00
C PRO A 167 15.88 -0.63 -30.05
N ALA A 168 16.99 -0.99 -29.39
CA ALA A 168 17.41 -2.38 -29.30
C ALA A 168 16.36 -3.22 -28.57
N THR A 169 16.16 -4.48 -28.97
CA THR A 169 15.15 -5.35 -28.37
C THR A 169 15.73 -6.66 -27.82
N ASP A 170 14.98 -7.31 -26.94
CA ASP A 170 15.28 -8.60 -26.28
C ASP A 170 14.31 -9.64 -26.86
N PRO A 171 14.72 -10.42 -27.87
CA PRO A 171 13.82 -11.36 -28.53
C PRO A 171 13.53 -12.64 -27.74
N ASP A 172 14.39 -13.05 -26.82
CA ASP A 172 14.27 -14.31 -26.09
C ASP A 172 13.82 -14.15 -24.61
N GLY A 173 13.82 -12.91 -24.12
CA GLY A 173 13.31 -12.49 -22.82
C GLY A 173 14.28 -12.71 -21.67
N ASP A 174 15.58 -12.88 -21.93
CA ASP A 174 16.58 -13.13 -20.89
C ASP A 174 17.10 -11.85 -20.20
N GLY A 175 16.74 -10.67 -20.73
CA GLY A 175 17.12 -9.35 -20.24
C GLY A 175 18.27 -8.69 -20.98
N GLN A 176 18.93 -9.38 -21.90
CA GLN A 176 19.93 -8.85 -22.81
C GLN A 176 19.27 -8.35 -24.11
N LEU A 177 19.96 -7.50 -24.88
CA LEU A 177 19.39 -6.83 -26.06
C LEU A 177 20.11 -7.27 -27.34
N GLU A 178 19.81 -8.47 -27.83
CA GLU A 178 20.48 -9.11 -28.98
C GLU A 178 20.15 -8.44 -30.31
N ASP A 179 18.94 -7.89 -30.46
CA ASP A 179 18.56 -7.04 -31.58
C ASP A 179 19.10 -5.62 -31.33
N VAL A 180 20.42 -5.48 -31.39
CA VAL A 180 21.16 -4.25 -31.08
C VAL A 180 20.77 -3.12 -32.04
N ASN A 181 20.47 -3.45 -33.29
CA ASN A 181 20.17 -2.46 -34.33
C ASN A 181 18.68 -2.03 -34.34
N GLY A 182 17.81 -2.80 -33.67
CA GLY A 182 16.39 -2.48 -33.48
C GLY A 182 15.54 -2.71 -34.72
N ASP A 183 15.92 -3.63 -35.61
CA ASP A 183 15.14 -3.99 -36.81
C ASP A 183 14.09 -5.08 -36.53
N GLY A 184 14.04 -5.58 -35.29
CA GLY A 184 13.13 -6.61 -34.82
C GLY A 184 13.64 -8.04 -35.04
N GLN A 185 14.91 -8.22 -35.40
CA GLN A 185 15.55 -9.54 -35.54
C GLN A 185 16.94 -9.51 -34.89
N ALA A 186 17.21 -10.45 -33.98
CA ALA A 186 18.58 -10.72 -33.57
C ALA A 186 19.30 -11.54 -34.65
N GLY A 187 20.35 -10.98 -35.25
CA GLY A 187 21.13 -11.66 -36.28
C GLY A 187 22.52 -11.07 -36.49
N LEU A 188 23.25 -11.60 -37.47
CA LEU A 188 24.66 -11.24 -37.71
C LEU A 188 24.93 -9.73 -37.88
N PHE A 189 23.94 -8.97 -38.35
CA PHE A 189 24.06 -7.52 -38.46
C PHE A 189 24.04 -6.81 -37.10
N ASP A 190 23.45 -7.40 -36.06
CA ASP A 190 23.49 -6.90 -34.69
C ASP A 190 24.86 -7.09 -34.05
N ALA A 191 25.49 -8.26 -34.19
CA ALA A 191 26.86 -8.45 -33.74
C ALA A 191 27.83 -7.46 -34.43
N LEU A 192 27.63 -7.20 -35.72
CA LEU A 192 28.41 -6.20 -36.44
C LEU A 192 28.12 -4.78 -35.93
N THR A 193 26.85 -4.44 -35.70
CA THR A 193 26.41 -3.15 -35.17
C THR A 193 27.01 -2.93 -33.79
N TYR A 194 26.90 -3.92 -32.90
CA TYR A 194 27.51 -3.92 -31.58
C TYR A 194 29.02 -3.70 -31.67
N TYR A 195 29.74 -4.47 -32.48
CA TYR A 195 31.19 -4.32 -32.62
C TYR A 195 31.61 -2.89 -33.01
N ASN A 196 30.86 -2.26 -33.92
CA ASN A 196 31.10 -0.90 -34.38
C ASN A 196 30.73 0.15 -33.33
N GLU A 197 29.62 -0.03 -32.62
CA GLU A 197 29.05 0.91 -31.66
C GLU A 197 29.43 0.60 -30.20
N ARG A 198 30.30 -0.39 -29.95
CA ARG A 198 30.64 -0.88 -28.59
C ARG A 198 31.16 0.21 -27.65
N ASN A 199 31.78 1.25 -28.21
CA ASN A 199 32.31 2.39 -27.45
C ASN A 199 31.32 3.56 -27.36
N SER A 200 30.09 3.41 -27.87
CA SER A 200 29.06 4.44 -27.78
C SER A 200 28.57 4.59 -26.34
N ASP A 201 28.09 5.78 -25.99
CA ASP A 201 27.48 6.05 -24.67
C ASP A 201 26.29 5.11 -24.41
N VAL A 202 25.61 4.66 -25.46
CA VAL A 202 24.47 3.76 -25.38
C VAL A 202 24.90 2.40 -24.85
N VAL A 203 25.95 1.80 -25.42
CA VAL A 203 26.46 0.51 -24.95
C VAL A 203 27.13 0.65 -23.58
N GLN A 204 28.00 1.65 -23.43
CA GLN A 204 28.81 1.82 -22.22
C GLN A 204 27.99 2.14 -20.96
N ASN A 205 26.87 2.87 -21.10
CA ASN A 205 26.02 3.22 -19.96
C ASN A 205 24.92 2.20 -19.65
N ASN A 206 24.76 1.14 -20.45
CA ASN A 206 23.75 0.10 -20.25
C ASN A 206 24.40 -1.29 -20.15
N PRO A 207 25.34 -1.52 -19.21
CA PRO A 207 26.11 -2.77 -19.17
C PRO A 207 25.23 -4.00 -18.97
N SER A 208 24.20 -3.95 -18.13
CA SER A 208 23.31 -5.09 -17.90
C SER A 208 22.54 -5.56 -19.14
N ALA A 209 22.40 -4.71 -20.16
CA ALA A 209 21.68 -5.00 -21.39
C ALA A 209 22.60 -5.50 -22.52
N PHE A 210 23.92 -5.35 -22.37
CA PHE A 210 24.91 -5.45 -23.44
C PHE A 210 26.18 -6.22 -23.04
N ASP A 211 26.20 -6.80 -21.84
CA ASP A 211 27.26 -7.64 -21.27
C ASP A 211 27.02 -9.11 -21.64
N PHE A 212 27.23 -9.41 -22.92
CA PHE A 212 26.89 -10.70 -23.51
C PHE A 212 27.76 -11.86 -23.03
N ASP A 213 28.93 -11.59 -22.47
CA ASP A 213 29.78 -12.62 -21.87
C ASP A 213 29.56 -12.78 -20.34
N GLY A 214 28.70 -11.95 -19.75
CA GLY A 214 28.32 -12.00 -18.33
C GLY A 214 29.43 -11.63 -17.35
N ASN A 215 30.45 -10.87 -17.78
CA ASN A 215 31.59 -10.49 -16.95
C ASN A 215 31.32 -9.24 -16.08
N GLY A 216 30.17 -8.59 -16.27
CA GLY A 216 29.75 -7.35 -15.62
C GLY A 216 30.16 -6.06 -16.35
N GLN A 217 30.70 -6.16 -17.57
CA GLN A 217 31.16 -5.03 -18.39
C GLN A 217 30.68 -5.19 -19.83
N ALA A 218 30.07 -4.13 -20.37
CA ALA A 218 29.73 -4.09 -21.79
C ALA A 218 30.78 -3.38 -22.65
N GLY A 219 30.73 -3.68 -23.94
CA GLY A 219 31.50 -3.05 -25.01
C GLY A 219 32.89 -3.65 -25.21
N THR A 220 33.14 -4.82 -24.63
CA THR A 220 34.37 -5.56 -24.86
C THR A 220 34.31 -6.31 -26.20
N LEU A 221 35.47 -6.80 -26.65
CA LEU A 221 35.51 -7.70 -27.80
C LEU A 221 34.96 -9.08 -27.48
N PHE A 222 34.93 -9.46 -26.20
CA PHE A 222 34.37 -10.73 -25.77
C PHE A 222 32.85 -10.70 -25.76
N ASP A 223 32.24 -9.56 -25.40
CA ASP A 223 30.80 -9.33 -25.59
C ASP A 223 30.40 -9.46 -27.06
N ALA A 224 31.15 -8.80 -27.96
CA ALA A 224 30.86 -8.86 -29.39
C ALA A 224 30.96 -10.30 -29.95
N LEU A 225 31.91 -11.09 -29.42
CA LEU A 225 32.08 -12.49 -29.79
C LEU A 225 31.00 -13.38 -29.18
N ALA A 226 30.59 -13.12 -27.93
CA ALA A 226 29.52 -13.84 -27.26
C ALA A 226 28.20 -13.66 -28.00
N LEU A 227 27.82 -12.40 -28.29
CA LEU A 227 26.65 -12.09 -29.11
C LEU A 227 26.71 -12.75 -30.49
N PHE A 228 27.87 -12.70 -31.17
CA PHE A 228 28.03 -13.37 -32.47
C PHE A 228 27.79 -14.87 -32.38
N ASN A 229 28.29 -15.55 -31.35
CA ASN A 229 28.10 -17.00 -31.21
C ASN A 229 26.64 -17.32 -30.94
N ASP A 230 25.99 -16.56 -30.07
CA ASP A 230 24.61 -16.78 -29.66
C ASP A 230 23.63 -16.66 -30.83
N ILE A 231 23.72 -15.59 -31.63
CA ILE A 231 22.83 -15.36 -32.78
C ILE A 231 23.16 -16.21 -34.03
N SER A 232 24.25 -16.99 -33.99
CA SER A 232 24.70 -17.83 -35.11
C SER A 232 24.26 -19.29 -35.00
N ASP A 233 23.74 -19.71 -33.84
CA ASP A 233 23.24 -21.07 -33.58
C ASP A 233 21.75 -21.23 -33.95
#